data_AF-A0A844KFT2-F1
#
_entry.id   AF-A0A844KFT2-F1
#
_cell.length_a   1.000
_cell.length_b   1.000
_cell.length_c   1.000
_cell.angle_alpha   90.00
_cell.angle_beta   90.00
_cell.angle_gamma   90.00
#
_symmetry.space_group_name_H-M   'P 1'
#
loop_
_entity.id
_entity.type
_entity.pdbx_description
1 polymer ?
#
loop_
_entity_poly.entity_id
_entity_poly.type
_entity_poly.pdbx_seq_one_letter_code
_entity_poly.pdbx_strand_id
1 'polypeptide(L)'
;MTGEELEKLVNEMQEEFQIPPYYRDSQLKNLAKEGEQTVGSLNPGCSVTEDLTYRMLLKNYMYYAFHHRVSEFMDNYASVILTWQMETEVEDNDIT
;
A
#
# COMPACT_ATOMS: atom_id res chain seq x y z
N MET A 1 6.94 -7.77 2.19
CA MET A 1 6.27 -7.66 3.50
C MET A 1 6.43 -8.96 4.28
N THR A 2 6.82 -8.86 5.55
CA THR A 2 6.92 -9.97 6.50
C THR A 2 5.57 -10.29 7.15
N GLY A 3 5.48 -11.40 7.89
CA GLY A 3 4.27 -11.74 8.64
C GLY A 3 3.89 -10.70 9.70
N GLU A 4 4.87 -10.17 10.43
CA GLU A 4 4.63 -9.15 11.46
C GLU A 4 4.15 -7.82 10.85
N GLU A 5 4.78 -7.39 9.75
CA GLU A 5 4.36 -6.20 9.01
C GLU A 5 2.93 -6.33 8.49
N LEU A 6 2.56 -7.52 8.01
CA LEU A 6 1.21 -7.80 7.54
C LEU A 6 0.17 -7.72 8.66
N GLU A 7 0.43 -8.33 9.82
CA GLU A 7 -0.49 -8.24 10.97
C GLU A 7 -0.65 -6.79 11.43
N LYS A 8 0.46 -6.04 11.51
CA LYS A 8 0.43 -4.62 11.87
C LYS A 8 -0.41 -3.80 10.89
N LEU A 9 -0.23 -4.02 9.59
CA LEU A 9 -0.98 -3.34 8.54
C LEU A 9 -2.48 -3.64 8.63
N VAL A 10 -2.86 -4.90 8.89
CA VAL A 10 -4.25 -5.31 9.04
C VAL A 10 -4.90 -4.68 10.26
N ASN A 11 -4.19 -4.62 11.40
CA ASN A 11 -4.69 -3.96 12.61
C ASN A 11 -4.90 -2.45 12.37
N GLU A 12 -3.93 -1.77 11.75
CA GLU A 12 -4.08 -0.36 11.37
C GLU A 12 -5.29 -0.15 10.45
N MET A 13 -5.50 -1.04 9.47
CA MET A 13 -6.67 -0.95 8.58
C MET A 13 -7.99 -1.09 9.33
N GLN A 14 -8.06 -1.99 10.31
CA GLN A 14 -9.25 -2.17 11.14
C GLN A 14 -9.55 -0.92 11.97
N GLU A 15 -8.52 -0.35 12.61
CA GLU A 15 -8.64 0.84 13.47
C GLU A 15 -8.92 2.12 12.67
N GLU A 16 -8.11 2.41 11.65
CA GLU A 16 -8.14 3.68 10.90
C GLU A 16 -9.41 3.81 10.04
N PHE A 17 -9.86 2.71 9.42
CA PHE A 17 -11.04 2.70 8.55
C PHE A 17 -12.31 2.18 9.23
N GLN A 18 -12.25 1.98 10.56
CA GLN A 18 -13.37 1.51 11.37
C GLN A 18 -14.03 0.24 10.81
N ILE A 19 -13.21 -0.69 10.31
CA ILE A 19 -13.70 -1.94 9.73
C ILE A 19 -14.33 -2.76 10.86
N PRO A 20 -15.57 -3.27 10.70
CA PRO A 20 -16.24 -3.97 11.78
C PRO A 20 -15.46 -5.19 12.28
N PRO A 21 -15.41 -5.46 13.60
CA PRO A 21 -14.60 -6.55 14.18
C PRO A 21 -14.98 -7.96 13.72
N TYR A 22 -16.18 -8.14 13.14
CA TYR A 22 -16.62 -9.42 12.58
C TYR A 22 -16.12 -9.66 11.16
N TYR A 23 -15.47 -8.67 10.53
CA TYR A 23 -14.84 -8.85 9.24
C TYR A 23 -13.61 -9.74 9.40
N ARG A 24 -13.46 -10.74 8.53
CA ARG A 24 -12.44 -11.78 8.73
C ARG A 24 -11.06 -11.21 8.45
N ASP A 25 -10.13 -11.37 9.38
CA ASP A 25 -8.72 -11.01 9.19
C ASP A 25 -8.13 -11.62 7.91
N SER A 26 -8.56 -12.82 7.53
CA SER A 26 -8.12 -13.47 6.29
C SER A 26 -8.48 -12.68 5.03
N GLN A 27 -9.60 -11.96 5.01
CA GLN A 27 -9.96 -11.10 3.88
C GLN A 27 -9.06 -9.88 3.82
N LEU A 28 -8.82 -9.20 4.95
CA LEU A 28 -7.90 -8.05 4.99
C LEU A 28 -6.46 -8.46 4.66
N LYS A 29 -6.01 -9.63 5.11
CA LYS A 29 -4.71 -10.19 4.73
C LYS A 29 -4.60 -10.45 3.23
N ASN A 30 -5.69 -10.88 2.59
CA ASN A 30 -5.70 -11.06 1.15
C ASN A 30 -5.63 -9.72 0.41
N LEU A 31 -6.41 -8.72 0.84
CA LEU A 31 -6.36 -7.38 0.26
C LEU A 31 -4.97 -6.73 0.44
N ALA A 32 -4.32 -6.95 1.58
CA ALA A 32 -2.96 -6.48 1.82
C ALA A 32 -1.95 -7.11 0.85
N LYS A 33 -2.05 -8.42 0.61
CA LYS A 33 -1.19 -9.12 -0.37
C LYS A 33 -1.48 -8.68 -1.80
N GLU A 34 -2.74 -8.48 -2.16
CA GLU A 34 -3.13 -7.97 -3.47
C GLU A 34 -2.58 -6.55 -3.70
N GLY A 35 -2.70 -5.69 -2.70
CA GLY A 35 -2.14 -4.35 -2.71
C GLY A 35 -0.62 -4.35 -2.74
N GLU A 36 0.04 -5.25 -2.01
CA GLU A 36 1.49 -5.40 -2.06
C GLU A 36 1.96 -5.76 -3.47
N GLN A 37 1.29 -6.71 -4.13
CA GLN A 37 1.59 -7.05 -5.52
C GLN A 37 1.29 -5.89 -6.47
N THR A 38 0.14 -5.24 -6.33
CA THR A 38 -0.29 -4.19 -7.26
C THR A 38 0.53 -2.93 -7.08
N VAL A 39 0.49 -2.32 -5.88
CA VAL A 39 1.17 -1.06 -5.59
C VAL A 39 2.67 -1.26 -5.47
N GLY A 40 3.12 -2.35 -4.84
CA GLY A 40 4.56 -2.59 -4.65
C GLY A 40 5.30 -2.90 -5.94
N SER A 41 4.61 -3.41 -6.98
CA SER A 41 5.22 -3.59 -8.31
C SER A 41 5.44 -2.27 -9.07
N LEU A 42 4.75 -1.19 -8.67
CA LEU A 42 4.93 0.13 -9.28
C LEU A 42 6.28 0.75 -8.91
N ASN A 43 6.87 0.35 -7.78
CA ASN A 43 8.15 0.85 -7.32
C ASN A 43 8.95 -0.25 -6.58
N PRO A 44 9.78 -1.01 -7.30
CA PRO A 44 10.54 -2.12 -6.73
C PRO A 44 11.46 -1.68 -5.58
N GLY A 45 11.57 -2.51 -4.54
CA GLY A 45 12.41 -2.21 -3.38
C GLY A 45 11.73 -1.37 -2.30
N CYS A 46 10.49 -0.93 -2.52
CA CYS A 46 9.71 -0.23 -1.50
C CYS A 46 9.52 -1.07 -0.23
N SER A 47 9.56 -0.39 0.92
CA SER A 47 9.46 -0.99 2.25
C SER A 47 8.21 -0.48 2.95
N VAL A 48 7.30 -1.36 3.36
CA VAL A 48 6.05 -0.96 4.03
C VAL A 48 6.30 -0.27 5.38
N THR A 49 7.48 -0.43 5.97
CA THR A 49 7.87 0.16 7.26
C THR A 49 8.65 1.45 7.10
N GLU A 50 9.51 1.55 6.09
CA GLU A 50 10.39 2.71 5.89
C GLU A 50 9.83 3.73 4.89
N ASP A 51 9.11 3.26 3.87
CA ASP A 51 8.48 4.09 2.85
C ASP A 51 7.04 4.44 3.26
N LEU A 52 6.88 5.64 3.82
CA LEU A 52 5.60 6.16 4.28
C LEU A 52 4.60 6.39 3.12
N THR A 53 5.09 6.73 1.93
CA THR A 53 4.25 6.94 0.75
C THR A 53 3.71 5.61 0.26
N TYR A 54 4.56 4.58 0.17
CA TYR A 54 4.12 3.22 -0.12
C TYR A 54 3.12 2.71 0.91
N ARG A 55 3.40 2.90 2.22
CA ARG A 55 2.49 2.48 3.29
C ARG A 55 1.11 3.14 3.16
N MET A 56 1.08 4.44 2.87
CA MET A 56 -0.16 5.19 2.65
C MET A 56 -0.90 4.71 1.39
N LEU A 57 -0.20 4.51 0.26
CA LEU A 57 -0.81 4.03 -0.97
C LEU A 57 -1.39 2.62 -0.78
N LEU A 58 -0.68 1.74 -0.08
CA LEU A 58 -1.11 0.38 0.20
C LEU A 58 -2.38 0.35 1.06
N LYS A 59 -2.45 1.14 2.13
CA LYS A 59 -3.66 1.25 2.98
C LYS A 59 -4.85 1.79 2.19
N ASN A 60 -4.63 2.82 1.36
CA ASN A 60 -5.69 3.36 0.51
C ASN A 60 -6.13 2.35 -0.55
N TYR A 61 -5.21 1.63 -1.19
CA TYR A 61 -5.56 0.55 -2.10
C TYR A 61 -6.47 -0.47 -1.42
N MET A 62 -6.09 -0.95 -0.23
CA MET A 62 -6.89 -1.90 0.54
C MET A 62 -8.29 -1.35 0.86
N TYR A 63 -8.40 -0.07 1.22
CA TYR A 63 -9.68 0.57 1.50
C TYR A 63 -10.59 0.65 0.27
N TYR A 64 -10.03 1.01 -0.90
CA TYR A 64 -10.79 1.04 -2.14
C TYR A 64 -11.15 -0.38 -2.61
N ALA A 65 -10.25 -1.34 -2.47
CA ALA A 65 -10.50 -2.75 -2.79
C ALA A 65 -11.61 -3.34 -1.92
N PHE A 66 -11.62 -3.01 -0.63
CA PHE A 66 -12.70 -3.38 0.30
C PHE A 66 -14.07 -2.85 -0.17
N HIS A 67 -14.12 -1.67 -0.76
CA HIS A 67 -15.34 -1.07 -1.33
C HIS A 67 -15.57 -1.43 -2.81
N HIS A 68 -14.77 -2.33 -3.39
CA HIS A 68 -14.81 -2.72 -4.80
C HIS A 68 -14.61 -1.56 -5.80
N ARG A 69 -13.74 -0.60 -5.46
CA ARG A 69 -13.47 0.64 -6.22
C ARG A 69 -12.02 0.79 -6.67
N VAL A 70 -11.32 -0.31 -6.95
CA VAL A 70 -9.89 -0.28 -7.30
C VAL A 70 -9.58 0.63 -8.51
N SER A 71 -10.48 0.72 -9.49
CA SER A 71 -10.30 1.66 -10.62
C SER A 71 -10.24 3.13 -10.15
N GLU A 72 -11.12 3.52 -9.21
CA GLU A 72 -11.13 4.87 -8.66
C GLU A 72 -9.83 5.15 -7.87
N PHE A 73 -9.23 4.15 -7.22
CA PHE A 73 -7.93 4.32 -6.56
C PHE A 73 -6.85 4.72 -7.57
N MET A 74 -6.77 4.01 -8.71
CA MET A 74 -5.76 4.29 -9.73
C MET A 74 -5.91 5.69 -10.30
N ASP A 75 -7.15 6.15 -10.52
CA ASP A 75 -7.41 7.51 -11.01
C ASP A 75 -7.09 8.59 -9.95
N ASN A 76 -7.54 8.39 -8.70
CA ASN A 76 -7.41 9.38 -7.63
C ASN A 76 -5.95 9.57 -7.17
N TYR A 77 -5.14 8.50 -7.20
CA TYR A 77 -3.75 8.53 -6.74
C TYR A 77 -2.73 8.55 -7.88
N ALA A 78 -3.16 8.64 -9.15
CA ALA A 78 -2.26 8.62 -10.32
C ALA A 78 -1.09 9.62 -10.20
N SER A 79 -1.36 10.86 -9.80
CA SER A 79 -0.33 11.89 -9.65
C SER A 79 0.64 11.58 -8.51
N VAL A 80 0.14 11.10 -7.38
CA VAL A 80 0.95 10.74 -6.21
C VAL A 80 1.85 9.55 -6.53
N ILE A 81 1.31 8.54 -7.22
CA ILE A 81 2.06 7.37 -7.68
C ILE A 81 3.20 7.81 -8.59
N LEU A 82 2.91 8.67 -9.58
CA LEU A 82 3.93 9.17 -10.50
C LEU A 82 5.04 9.95 -9.75
N THR A 83 4.68 10.84 -8.83
CA THR A 83 5.66 11.57 -8.01
C THR A 83 6.52 10.63 -7.19
N TRP A 84 5.90 9.65 -6.52
CA TRP A 84 6.60 8.65 -5.72
C TRP A 84 7.60 7.83 -6.55
N GLN A 85 7.22 7.41 -7.76
CA GLN A 85 8.12 6.70 -8.68
C GLN A 85 9.33 7.55 -9.09
N MET A 86 9.12 8.83 -9.37
CA MET A 86 10.21 9.74 -9.76
C MET A 86 11.17 10.05 -8.60
N GLU A 87 10.67 10.14 -7.35
CA GLU A 87 11.51 10.40 -6.18
C GLU A 87 12.50 9.25 -5.90
N THR A 88 12.12 8.02 -6.22
CA THR A 88 12.96 6.82 -6.03
C THR A 88 13.90 6.51 -7.18
N GLU A 89 13.70 7.10 -8.36
CA GLU A 89 14.63 6.96 -9.50
C GLU A 89 15.95 7.71 -9.30
N VAL A 90 16.08 8.48 -8.20
CA VAL A 90 17.30 9.21 -7.83
C VAL A 90 18.16 8.37 -6.89
N GLU A 91 18.66 7.24 -7.37
CA GLU A 91 19.87 6.63 -6.78
C GLU A 91 21.11 7.27 -7.44
N ASP A 92 21.94 7.90 -6.61
CA ASP A 92 23.16 8.66 -6.93
C ASP A 92 24.10 7.95 -7.91
N ASN A 93 23.95 8.21 -9.21
CA ASN A 93 24.90 7.79 -10.24
C ASN A 93 25.65 8.98 -10.86
N ASP A 94 26.05 9.96 -10.06
CA ASP A 94 27.09 10.91 -10.46
C ASP A 94 27.67 11.63 -9.23
N ILE A 95 28.85 11.20 -8.79
CA ILE A 95 29.98 11.92 -8.15
C ILE A 95 30.73 10.90 -7.26
N THR A 96 31.63 10.12 -7.86
CA THR A 96 33.02 9.90 -7.39
C THR A 96 33.86 9.24 -8.47
#